data_AF-D2A3Q2-F1
#
_entry.id   AF-D2A3Q2-F1
#
_cell.length_a   1.000
_cell.length_b   1.000
_cell.length_c   1.000
_cell.angle_alpha   90.00
_cell.angle_beta   90.00
_cell.angle_gamma   90.00
#
_symmetry.space_group_name_H-M   'P 1'
#
loop_
_entity.id
_entity.type
_entity.pdbx_description
1 polymer ?
#
loop_
_entity_poly.entity_id
_entity_poly.type
_entity_poly.pdbx_seq_one_letter_code
_entity_poly.pdbx_strand_id
1 'polypeptide(L)'
;MAVNLADQILSSRSQFIKHLREDLAKTEQTIFSVTNQLDELKLTSENVRTLGKKVEHQSLIPLGANIYVNGLITHTGEYFLDKVAFPESYSVVETLDNTIKLLETRIKTQSELLKKGEDSRTQISERIRLLEDGDGNDDLPKEIVSDRGVALKVGDYYEIVEFEN
;
A
#
# COMPACT_ATOMS: atom_id res chain seq x y z
N MET A 1 -17.66 18.47 43.04
CA MET A 1 -17.59 18.59 41.56
C MET A 1 -16.36 17.91 40.92
N ALA A 2 -15.57 17.10 41.65
CA ALA A 2 -14.38 16.43 41.09
C ALA A 2 -14.67 15.09 40.35
N VAL A 3 -15.86 14.51 40.55
CA VAL A 3 -16.25 13.21 39.97
C VAL A 3 -16.44 13.29 38.44
N ASN A 4 -16.70 14.47 37.89
CA ASN A 4 -17.08 14.62 36.47
C ASN A 4 -15.88 14.67 35.50
N LEU A 5 -14.70 15.11 35.96
CA LEU A 5 -13.54 15.29 35.07
C LEU A 5 -12.84 13.95 34.77
N ALA A 6 -12.71 13.08 35.77
CA ALA A 6 -12.11 11.76 35.60
C ALA A 6 -12.94 10.88 34.65
N ASP A 7 -14.27 10.89 34.81
CA ASP A 7 -15.19 10.16 33.93
C ASP A 7 -15.16 10.70 32.49
N GLN A 8 -15.08 12.03 32.31
CA GLN A 8 -14.92 12.67 31.00
C GLN A 8 -13.58 12.32 30.32
N ILE A 9 -12.49 12.24 31.08
CA ILE A 9 -11.17 11.86 30.55
C ILE A 9 -11.18 10.39 30.11
N LEU A 10 -11.73 9.49 30.94
CA LEU A 10 -11.84 8.08 30.62
C LEU A 10 -12.75 7.83 29.41
N SER A 11 -13.91 8.50 29.34
CA SER A 11 -14.82 8.38 28.20
C SER A 11 -14.18 8.89 26.90
N SER A 12 -13.46 10.01 26.96
CA SER A 12 -12.75 10.58 25.81
C SER A 12 -11.62 9.67 25.34
N ARG A 13 -10.86 9.06 26.26
CA ARG A 13 -9.84 8.05 25.96
C ARG A 13 -10.45 6.84 25.27
N SER A 14 -11.54 6.28 25.80
CA SER A 14 -12.23 5.14 25.18
C SER A 14 -12.77 5.47 23.79
N GLN A 15 -13.32 6.68 23.59
CA GLN A 15 -13.79 7.12 22.27
C GLN A 15 -12.63 7.30 21.29
N PHE A 16 -11.51 7.85 21.73
CA PHE A 16 -10.32 8.01 20.89
C PHE A 16 -9.71 6.66 20.48
N ILE A 17 -9.60 5.70 21.41
CA ILE A 17 -9.16 4.33 21.10
C ILE A 17 -10.10 3.68 20.07
N LYS A 18 -11.41 3.90 20.18
CA LYS A 18 -12.37 3.40 19.19
C LYS A 18 -12.08 3.94 17.79
N HIS A 19 -11.84 5.24 17.65
CA HIS A 19 -11.49 5.84 16.35
C HIS A 19 -10.15 5.31 15.81
N LEU A 20 -9.13 5.14 16.66
CA LEU A 20 -7.87 4.54 16.24
C LEU A 20 -8.05 3.11 15.73
N ARG A 21 -8.94 2.30 16.34
CA ARG A 21 -9.26 0.96 15.85
C ARG A 21 -10.01 0.97 14.52
N GLU A 22 -10.93 1.92 14.31
CA GLU A 22 -11.62 2.11 13.03
C GLU A 22 -10.62 2.49 11.92
N ASP A 23 -9.67 3.37 12.22
CA ASP A 23 -8.63 3.77 11.27
C ASP A 23 -7.63 2.64 11.00
N LEU A 24 -7.28 1.85 12.03
CA LEU A 24 -6.46 0.64 11.86
C LEU A 24 -7.10 -0.33 10.87
N ALA A 25 -8.41 -0.61 11.02
CA ALA A 25 -9.13 -1.50 10.12
C ALA A 25 -9.17 -0.98 8.67
N LYS A 26 -9.33 0.33 8.47
CA LYS A 26 -9.25 0.95 7.13
C LYS A 26 -7.84 0.82 6.53
N THR A 27 -6.80 1.04 7.33
CA THR A 27 -5.42 0.90 6.90
C THR A 27 -5.11 -0.55 6.52
N GLU A 28 -5.56 -1.53 7.29
CA GLU A 28 -5.42 -2.96 6.97
C GLU A 28 -6.12 -3.33 5.66
N GLN A 29 -7.34 -2.83 5.45
CA GLN A 29 -8.06 -3.03 4.19
C GLN A 29 -7.32 -2.41 2.99
N THR A 30 -6.74 -1.22 3.19
CA THR A 30 -5.94 -0.53 2.17
C THR A 30 -4.67 -1.32 1.85
N ILE A 31 -3.94 -1.77 2.88
CA ILE A 31 -2.76 -2.64 2.73
C ILE A 31 -3.11 -3.87 1.92
N PHE A 32 -4.19 -4.59 2.29
CA PHE A 32 -4.63 -5.78 1.58
C PHE A 32 -4.93 -5.50 0.09
N SER A 33 -5.65 -4.41 -0.19
CA SER A 33 -5.95 -4.02 -1.58
C SER A 33 -4.68 -3.69 -2.37
N VAL A 34 -3.73 -2.96 -1.78
CA VAL A 34 -2.47 -2.58 -2.42
C VAL A 34 -1.58 -3.81 -2.64
N THR A 35 -1.53 -4.74 -1.69
CA THR A 35 -0.80 -6.01 -1.83
C THR A 35 -1.33 -6.82 -3.01
N ASN A 36 -2.65 -6.99 -3.13
CA ASN A 36 -3.23 -7.72 -4.26
C ASN A 36 -2.90 -7.06 -5.61
N GLN A 37 -3.01 -5.73 -5.69
CA GLN A 37 -2.64 -5.00 -6.91
C GLN A 37 -1.14 -5.15 -7.23
N LEU A 38 -0.28 -5.15 -6.22
CA LEU A 38 1.16 -5.33 -6.40
C LEU A 38 1.49 -6.72 -6.93
N ASP A 39 0.82 -7.75 -6.42
CA ASP A 39 1.00 -9.13 -6.87
C ASP A 39 0.50 -9.34 -8.30
N GLU A 40 -0.65 -8.75 -8.65
CA GLU A 40 -1.16 -8.72 -10.03
C GLU A 40 -0.17 -8.03 -10.99
N LEU A 41 0.41 -6.91 -10.58
CA LEU A 41 1.40 -6.18 -11.39
C LEU A 41 2.69 -6.98 -11.58
N LYS A 42 3.18 -7.66 -10.52
CA LYS A 42 4.36 -8.53 -10.59
C LYS A 42 4.12 -9.71 -11.52
N LEU A 43 2.98 -10.39 -11.37
CA LEU A 43 2.58 -11.49 -12.24
C LEU A 43 2.48 -11.03 -13.69
N THR A 44 1.86 -9.88 -13.93
CA THR A 44 1.75 -9.28 -15.27
C THR A 44 3.13 -8.97 -15.86
N SER A 45 4.04 -8.41 -15.07
CA SER A 45 5.42 -8.15 -15.50
C SER A 45 6.15 -9.43 -15.88
N GLU A 46 6.01 -10.49 -15.09
CA GLU A 46 6.60 -11.79 -15.39
C GLU A 46 6.01 -12.42 -16.66
N ASN A 47 4.69 -12.33 -16.84
CA ASN A 47 4.00 -12.82 -18.04
C ASN A 47 4.48 -12.07 -19.29
N VAL A 48 4.56 -10.74 -19.25
CA VAL A 48 5.05 -9.92 -20.38
C VAL A 48 6.50 -10.28 -20.73
N ARG A 49 7.37 -10.45 -19.71
CA ARG A 49 8.76 -10.91 -19.94
C ARG A 49 8.82 -12.29 -20.54
N THR A 50 7.93 -13.19 -20.13
CA THR A 50 7.88 -14.57 -20.64
C THR A 50 7.39 -14.61 -22.09
N LEU A 51 6.34 -13.84 -22.40
CA LEU A 51 5.84 -13.68 -23.75
C LEU A 51 6.92 -13.12 -24.67
N GLY A 52 7.64 -12.07 -24.25
CA GLY A 52 8.71 -11.46 -25.03
C GLY A 52 9.92 -12.37 -25.39
N LYS A 53 10.05 -13.56 -24.81
CA LYS A 53 11.16 -14.49 -25.11
C LYS A 53 10.98 -15.28 -26.40
N LYS A 54 9.74 -15.49 -26.86
CA LYS A 54 9.41 -16.27 -28.05
C LYS A 54 8.23 -15.64 -28.76
N VAL A 55 8.25 -15.61 -30.08
CA VAL A 55 7.17 -15.02 -30.89
C VAL A 55 5.85 -15.80 -30.72
N GLU A 56 5.95 -17.12 -30.56
CA GLU A 56 4.80 -18.02 -30.50
C GLU A 56 4.75 -18.81 -29.19
N HIS A 57 3.55 -18.88 -28.59
CA HIS A 57 3.29 -19.64 -27.37
C HIS A 57 1.98 -20.40 -27.50
N GLN A 58 2.01 -21.70 -27.26
CA GLN A 58 0.79 -22.48 -27.09
C GLN A 58 0.28 -22.28 -25.66
N SER A 59 -0.97 -21.86 -25.51
CA SER A 59 -1.54 -21.51 -24.22
C SER A 59 -3.02 -21.88 -24.10
N LEU A 60 -3.49 -22.02 -22.87
CA LEU A 60 -4.90 -22.18 -22.53
C LEU A 60 -5.46 -20.80 -22.22
N ILE A 61 -6.32 -20.29 -23.11
CA ILE A 61 -6.94 -18.98 -22.96
C ILE A 61 -8.25 -19.16 -22.17
N PRO A 62 -8.42 -18.49 -21.03
CA PRO A 62 -9.66 -18.56 -20.25
C PRO A 62 -10.79 -17.83 -20.97
N LEU A 63 -11.96 -18.46 -21.07
CA LEU A 63 -13.20 -17.85 -21.60
C LEU A 63 -14.24 -17.59 -20.49
N GLY A 64 -14.00 -18.12 -19.29
CA GLY A 64 -14.90 -18.02 -18.15
C GLY A 64 -14.47 -18.93 -17.01
N ALA A 65 -15.31 -19.06 -15.99
CA ALA A 65 -15.03 -19.93 -14.85
C ALA A 65 -14.88 -21.39 -15.29
N ASN A 66 -13.69 -21.97 -15.10
CA ASN A 66 -13.33 -23.34 -15.48
C ASN A 66 -13.49 -23.68 -16.98
N ILE A 67 -13.54 -22.68 -17.87
CA ILE A 67 -13.64 -22.88 -19.32
C ILE A 67 -12.40 -22.30 -19.99
N TYR A 68 -11.70 -23.15 -20.75
CA TYR A 68 -10.47 -22.80 -21.43
C TYR A 68 -10.52 -23.27 -22.89
N VAL A 69 -9.89 -22.49 -23.78
CA VAL A 69 -9.66 -22.87 -25.17
C VAL A 69 -8.17 -22.95 -25.44
N ASN A 70 -7.75 -23.97 -26.20
CA ASN A 70 -6.38 -24.03 -26.71
C ASN A 70 -6.19 -22.95 -27.76
N GLY A 71 -5.22 -22.07 -27.55
CA GLY A 71 -4.85 -21.01 -28.49
C GLY A 71 -3.35 -20.99 -28.75
N LEU A 72 -2.99 -20.52 -29.94
CA LEU A 72 -1.62 -20.13 -30.25
C LEU A 72 -1.55 -18.60 -30.13
N ILE A 73 -0.76 -18.11 -29.20
CA ILE A 73 -0.48 -16.68 -29.02
C ILE A 73 0.71 -16.35 -29.91
N THR A 74 0.50 -15.49 -30.90
CA THR A 74 1.56 -14.91 -31.73
C THR A 74 1.67 -13.43 -31.37
N HIS A 75 2.80 -13.01 -30.77
CA HIS A 75 2.97 -11.62 -30.34
C HIS A 75 3.92 -10.85 -31.28
N THR A 76 3.63 -9.58 -31.53
CA THR A 76 4.46 -8.69 -32.37
C THR A 76 5.58 -7.99 -31.60
N GLY A 77 5.60 -8.14 -30.27
CA GLY A 77 6.48 -7.39 -29.36
C GLY A 77 5.85 -6.09 -28.85
N GLU A 78 4.60 -5.86 -29.20
CA GLU A 78 3.80 -4.70 -28.83
C GLU A 78 2.65 -5.13 -27.90
N TYR A 79 2.29 -4.24 -26.98
CA TYR A 79 1.29 -4.49 -25.94
C TYR A 79 0.30 -3.33 -25.89
N PHE A 80 -0.98 -3.67 -25.73
CA PHE A 80 -2.03 -2.69 -25.48
C PHE A 80 -2.04 -2.32 -24.00
N LEU A 81 -1.96 -1.01 -23.73
CA LEU A 81 -1.93 -0.46 -22.38
C LEU A 81 -3.03 0.57 -22.22
N ASP A 82 -3.89 0.32 -21.24
CA ASP A 82 -4.92 1.28 -20.87
C ASP A 82 -4.31 2.40 -20.02
N LYS A 83 -4.48 3.63 -20.51
CA LYS A 83 -4.13 4.87 -19.80
C LYS A 83 -5.44 5.56 -19.41
N VAL A 84 -5.54 5.90 -18.13
CA VAL A 84 -6.66 6.66 -17.58
C VAL A 84 -6.26 8.13 -17.57
N ALA A 85 -6.88 8.94 -18.44
CA ALA A 85 -6.80 10.39 -18.39
C ALA A 85 -8.21 10.90 -18.14
N PHE A 86 -8.56 11.08 -16.86
CA PHE A 86 -9.91 11.49 -16.45
C PHE A 86 -10.42 12.66 -17.32
N PRO A 87 -11.60 12.56 -17.97
CA PRO A 87 -12.66 11.56 -17.78
C PRO A 87 -12.61 10.33 -18.71
N GLU A 88 -11.64 10.22 -19.63
CA GLU A 88 -11.61 9.18 -20.65
C GLU A 88 -10.48 8.14 -20.41
N SER A 89 -10.77 6.89 -20.73
CA SER A 89 -9.77 5.83 -20.84
C SER A 89 -9.42 5.62 -22.32
N TYR A 90 -8.14 5.59 -22.64
CA TYR A 90 -7.66 5.29 -23.98
C TYR A 90 -6.59 4.21 -23.93
N SER A 91 -6.55 3.36 -24.97
CA SER A 91 -5.56 2.31 -25.11
C SER A 91 -4.43 2.77 -26.02
N VAL A 92 -3.20 2.57 -25.58
CA VAL A 92 -1.98 2.89 -26.36
C VAL A 92 -1.22 1.60 -26.63
N VAL A 93 -0.66 1.49 -27.82
CA VAL A 93 0.27 0.42 -28.16
C VAL A 93 1.68 0.85 -27.79
N GLU A 94 2.35 0.08 -26.95
CA GLU A 94 3.74 0.33 -26.54
C GLU A 94 4.59 -0.91 -26.79
N THR A 95 5.90 -0.71 -26.93
CA THR A 95 6.86 -1.81 -27.10
C THR A 95 7.04 -2.60 -25.80
N LEU A 96 7.61 -3.80 -25.90
CA LEU A 96 7.99 -4.64 -24.76
C LEU A 96 8.76 -3.85 -23.68
N ASP A 97 9.83 -3.15 -24.08
CA ASP A 97 10.70 -2.44 -23.15
C ASP A 97 9.98 -1.29 -22.45
N ASN A 98 9.18 -0.51 -23.19
CA ASN A 98 8.37 0.57 -22.62
C ASN A 98 7.32 0.02 -21.65
N THR A 99 6.70 -1.12 -22.00
CA THR A 99 5.71 -1.79 -21.18
C THR A 99 6.32 -2.31 -19.88
N ILE A 100 7.49 -2.94 -19.94
CA ILE A 100 8.22 -3.41 -18.76
C ILE A 100 8.59 -2.23 -17.85
N LYS A 101 9.13 -1.14 -18.42
CA LYS A 101 9.50 0.05 -17.65
C LYS A 101 8.29 0.69 -16.97
N LEU A 102 7.14 0.74 -17.65
CA LEU A 102 5.89 1.22 -17.06
C LEU A 102 5.45 0.32 -15.89
N LEU A 103 5.49 -1.00 -16.06
CA LEU A 103 5.13 -1.96 -15.01
C LEU A 103 6.07 -1.85 -13.81
N GLU A 104 7.39 -1.75 -14.02
CA GLU A 104 8.38 -1.53 -12.96
C GLU A 104 8.11 -0.22 -12.20
N THR A 105 7.76 0.84 -12.91
CA THR A 105 7.40 2.13 -12.29
C THR A 105 6.16 1.99 -11.42
N ARG A 106 5.10 1.33 -11.93
CA ARG A 106 3.86 1.07 -11.16
C ARG A 106 4.12 0.18 -9.94
N ILE A 107 4.93 -0.87 -10.09
CA ILE A 107 5.35 -1.76 -8.99
C ILE A 107 6.08 -0.95 -7.91
N LYS A 108 7.00 -0.06 -8.30
CA LYS A 108 7.73 0.79 -7.36
C LYS A 108 6.77 1.71 -6.59
N THR A 109 5.89 2.42 -7.30
CA THR A 109 4.91 3.32 -6.67
C THR A 109 3.98 2.56 -5.70
N GLN A 110 3.49 1.38 -6.09
CA GLN A 110 2.64 0.57 -5.22
C GLN A 110 3.40 -0.02 -4.02
N SER A 111 4.68 -0.37 -4.19
CA SER A 111 5.54 -0.83 -3.09
C SER A 111 5.81 0.30 -2.08
N GLU A 112 6.02 1.53 -2.55
CA GLU A 112 6.15 2.71 -1.68
C GLU A 112 4.85 2.99 -0.92
N LEU A 113 3.69 2.87 -1.58
CA LEU A 113 2.39 3.03 -0.94
C LEU A 113 2.13 1.95 0.11
N LEU A 114 2.49 0.69 -0.18
CA LEU A 114 2.41 -0.42 0.76
C LEU A 114 3.24 -0.14 2.02
N LYS A 115 4.49 0.28 1.84
CA LYS A 115 5.39 0.63 2.95
C LYS A 115 4.78 1.73 3.82
N LYS A 116 4.28 2.82 3.22
CA LYS A 116 3.59 3.89 3.96
C LYS A 116 2.38 3.38 4.75
N GLY A 117 1.62 2.43 4.18
CA GLY A 117 0.52 1.77 4.86
C GLY A 117 0.98 0.95 6.08
N GLU A 118 2.03 0.15 5.92
CA GLU A 118 2.60 -0.67 7.00
C GLU A 118 3.18 0.20 8.15
N ASP A 119 3.85 1.29 7.81
CA ASP A 119 4.35 2.27 8.77
C ASP A 119 3.19 2.91 9.55
N SER A 120 2.13 3.32 8.84
CA SER A 120 0.91 3.86 9.46
C SER A 120 0.22 2.85 10.39
N ARG A 121 0.08 1.59 9.97
CA ARG A 121 -0.46 0.50 10.79
C ARG A 121 0.34 0.34 12.08
N THR A 122 1.66 0.37 11.98
CA THR A 122 2.56 0.24 13.13
C THR A 122 2.36 1.39 14.11
N GLN A 123 2.34 2.64 13.63
CA GLN A 123 2.13 3.82 14.48
C GLN A 123 0.76 3.81 15.17
N ILE A 124 -0.31 3.45 14.47
CA ILE A 124 -1.66 3.37 15.05
C ILE A 124 -1.71 2.27 16.12
N SER A 125 -1.10 1.12 15.86
CA SER A 125 -1.06 0.00 16.80
C SER A 125 -0.29 0.36 18.07
N GLU A 126 0.86 1.04 17.95
CA GLU A 126 1.62 1.54 19.09
C GLU A 126 0.82 2.57 19.90
N ARG A 127 0.12 3.50 19.24
CA ARG A 127 -0.74 4.48 19.92
C ARG A 127 -1.87 3.82 20.69
N ILE A 128 -2.54 2.81 20.11
CA ILE A 128 -3.57 2.04 20.81
C ILE A 128 -2.96 1.38 22.05
N ARG A 129 -1.81 0.71 21.91
CA ARG A 129 -1.13 0.06 23.02
C ARG A 129 -0.82 1.02 24.17
N LEU A 130 -0.22 2.18 23.88
CA LEU A 130 0.10 3.19 24.91
C LEU A 130 -1.16 3.71 25.62
N LEU A 131 -2.25 3.85 24.86
CA LEU A 131 -3.54 4.27 25.38
C LEU A 131 -4.32 3.15 26.06
N GLU A 132 -3.92 1.89 25.99
CA GLU A 132 -4.58 0.78 26.69
C GLU A 132 -3.80 0.36 27.94
N ASP A 133 -2.47 0.28 27.83
CA ASP A 133 -1.61 -0.23 28.89
C ASP A 133 -1.61 0.65 30.15
N GLY A 134 -1.98 1.94 30.06
CA GLY A 134 -2.42 2.75 31.22
C GLY A 134 -1.46 2.90 32.41
N ASP A 135 -0.28 2.30 32.35
CA ASP A 135 0.71 2.24 33.40
C ASP A 135 1.96 2.95 32.91
N GLY A 136 2.44 3.89 33.71
CA GLY A 136 3.46 4.88 33.35
C GLY A 136 4.83 4.30 33.02
N ASN A 137 4.98 3.71 31.84
CA ASN A 137 6.26 3.57 31.18
C ASN A 137 6.38 4.62 30.09
N ASP A 138 7.44 5.42 30.19
CA ASP A 138 7.86 6.52 29.32
C ASP A 138 8.14 6.11 27.85
N ASP A 139 7.53 5.06 27.31
CA ASP A 139 7.78 4.56 25.96
C ASP A 139 6.91 5.22 24.90
N LEU A 140 7.07 6.55 24.78
CA LEU A 140 6.80 7.25 23.53
C LEU A 140 7.47 6.48 22.34
N PRO A 141 6.82 6.39 21.16
CA PRO A 141 7.37 5.67 20.00
C PRO A 141 8.79 6.14 19.66
N LYS A 142 9.69 5.23 19.34
CA LYS A 142 11.11 5.59 19.10
C LYS A 142 11.28 6.53 17.90
N GLU A 143 10.37 6.44 16.94
CA GLU A 143 10.42 7.17 15.68
C GLU A 143 9.00 7.44 15.16
N ILE A 144 8.75 8.65 14.68
CA ILE A 144 7.53 9.02 13.96
C ILE A 144 7.94 9.55 12.59
N VAL A 145 7.63 8.78 11.55
CA VAL A 145 7.94 9.13 10.16
C VAL A 145 6.77 9.85 9.52
N SER A 146 7.05 10.95 8.83
CA SER A 146 6.12 11.78 8.08
C SER A 146 6.69 12.11 6.70
N ASP A 147 5.83 12.53 5.78
CA ASP A 147 6.20 12.99 4.44
C ASP A 147 7.13 14.23 4.47
N ARG A 148 7.23 14.91 5.63
CA ARG A 148 8.03 16.14 5.83
C ARG A 148 9.31 15.94 6.64
N GLY A 149 9.51 14.75 7.21
CA GLY A 149 10.61 14.50 8.14
C GLY A 149 10.39 13.32 9.07
N VAL A 150 11.33 13.13 9.97
CA VAL A 150 11.35 12.06 10.97
C VAL A 150 11.49 12.69 12.35
N ALA A 151 10.65 12.29 13.31
CA ALA A 151 10.83 12.65 14.71
C ALA A 151 11.40 11.45 15.48
N LEU A 152 12.61 11.61 16.02
CA LEU A 152 13.35 10.58 16.76
C LEU A 152 13.26 10.85 18.26
N LYS A 153 13.01 9.83 19.07
CA LYS A 153 12.98 9.97 20.53
C LYS A 153 14.40 10.12 21.10
N VAL A 154 14.65 11.22 21.80
CA VAL A 154 15.88 11.51 22.55
C VAL A 154 15.52 11.81 24.00
N GLY A 155 15.68 10.80 24.88
CA GLY A 155 15.19 10.87 26.25
C GLY A 155 13.66 10.95 26.31
N ASP A 156 13.14 12.00 26.94
CA ASP A 156 11.70 12.26 27.08
C ASP A 156 11.11 13.13 25.95
N TYR A 157 11.93 13.53 24.98
CA TYR A 157 11.56 14.46 23.90
C TYR A 157 11.71 13.82 22.52
N TYR A 158 11.11 14.46 21.52
CA TYR A 158 11.36 14.16 20.10
C TYR A 158 12.26 15.22 19.48
N GLU A 159 13.31 14.78 18.82
CA GLU A 159 14.10 15.58 17.90
C GLU A 159 13.51 15.42 16.49
N ILE A 160 13.08 16.54 15.89
CA ILE A 160 12.50 16.56 14.54
C ILE A 160 13.61 16.82 13.53
N VAL A 161 13.83 15.87 12.64
CA VAL A 161 14.71 15.98 11.48
C VAL A 161 13.82 16.19 10.26
N GLU A 162 13.79 17.42 9.76
CA GLU A 162 13.09 17.75 8.52
C GLU A 162 13.94 17.35 7.31
N PHE A 163 13.30 16.83 6.26
CA PHE A 163 13.98 16.63 4.99
C PHE A 163 14.10 18.00 4.30
N GLU A 164 15.32 18.52 4.11
CA GLU A 164 15.53 19.73 3.29
C GLU A 164 15.03 19.46 1.86
N ASN A 165 14.16 20.34 1.35
CA ASN A 165 13.65 20.33 -0.03
C ASN A 165 14.75 20.60 -1.06
#